data_AF-C3ZMM8-F1
#
_entry.id   AF-C3ZMM8-F1
#
_cell.length_a   1.000
_cell.length_b   1.000
_cell.length_c   1.000
_cell.angle_alpha   90.00
_cell.angle_beta   90.00
_cell.angle_gamma   90.00
#
_symmetry.space_group_name_H-M   'P 1'
#
loop_
_entity.id
_entity.type
_entity.pdbx_description
1 polymer ?
#
loop_
_entity_poly.entity_id
_entity_poly.type
_entity_poly.pdbx_seq_one_letter_code
_entity_poly.pdbx_strand_id
1 'polypeptide(L)'
;MSLNTTPPCGGTGDPPTLSHLTVPSEVLKDRPDETGGTAVMVFPGRPGLRAGTDYVNYRDVLAQSICTAVTDRGAYIFAIRRDCSRNGDGQTCNDICTSQEDVFKQGSTSECFDAIHVYGGRPVLSSDHNTDAGKVGPAAYRYHGGCAHPSCGPNYCCCRVR
;
A
#
# COMPACT_ATOMS: atom_id res chain seq x y z
N MET A 1 -38.11 -5.71 -17.88
CA MET A 1 -37.19 -6.64 -17.19
C MET A 1 -36.38 -7.32 -18.28
N SER A 2 -35.12 -6.92 -18.47
CA SER A 2 -34.23 -7.55 -19.45
C SER A 2 -32.91 -7.87 -18.78
N LEU A 3 -32.59 -9.16 -18.75
CA LEU A 3 -31.29 -9.71 -18.37
C LEU A 3 -30.33 -9.48 -19.53
N ASN A 4 -29.20 -8.83 -19.25
CA ASN A 4 -28.12 -8.64 -20.22
C ASN A 4 -26.92 -9.49 -19.78
N THR A 5 -26.76 -10.64 -20.43
CA THR A 5 -25.57 -11.50 -20.31
C THR A 5 -24.56 -11.07 -21.37
N THR A 6 -23.39 -10.62 -20.93
CA THR A 6 -22.22 -10.38 -21.79
C THR A 6 -21.60 -11.70 -22.29
N PRO A 7 -21.11 -11.76 -23.55
CA PRO A 7 -20.48 -12.96 -24.11
C PRO A 7 -18.97 -13.05 -23.80
N PRO A 8 -18.35 -14.24 -23.93
CA PRO A 8 -16.94 -14.47 -23.61
C PRO A 8 -15.99 -13.96 -24.72
N CYS A 9 -14.82 -13.46 -24.31
CA CYS A 9 -13.75 -13.05 -25.21
C CYS A 9 -13.11 -14.28 -25.89
N GLY A 10 -13.45 -14.49 -27.16
CA GLY A 10 -12.79 -15.46 -28.03
C GLY A 10 -12.88 -15.00 -29.48
N GLY A 11 -11.78 -14.47 -30.01
CA GLY A 11 -11.69 -14.03 -31.41
C GLY A 11 -10.29 -14.28 -31.96
N THR A 12 -10.15 -15.39 -32.67
CA THR A 12 -9.01 -15.71 -33.55
C THR A 12 -9.15 -14.91 -34.84
N GLY A 13 -8.22 -13.99 -35.10
CA GLY A 13 -8.09 -13.30 -36.38
C GLY A 13 -6.62 -13.30 -36.80
N ASP A 14 -6.30 -14.04 -37.86
CA ASP A 14 -4.99 -14.02 -38.52
C ASP A 14 -4.73 -12.65 -39.18
N PRO A 15 -3.49 -12.10 -39.11
CA PRO A 15 -3.11 -10.89 -39.83
C PRO A 15 -2.61 -11.18 -41.27
N PRO A 16 -2.73 -10.21 -42.20
CA PRO A 16 -2.36 -10.38 -43.61
C PRO A 16 -0.84 -10.31 -43.84
N THR A 17 -0.38 -11.02 -44.85
CA THR A 17 1.02 -11.05 -45.34
C THR A 17 1.25 -9.97 -46.40
N LEU A 18 2.32 -9.17 -46.30
CA LEU A 18 3.47 -9.17 -47.23
C LEU A 18 4.54 -8.09 -46.93
N SER A 19 5.80 -8.52 -47.10
CA SER A 19 7.00 -7.80 -47.59
C SER A 19 7.86 -6.91 -46.67
N HIS A 20 9.11 -7.40 -46.53
CA HIS A 20 10.39 -6.73 -46.30
C HIS A 20 10.60 -5.93 -45.01
N LEU A 21 11.38 -6.53 -44.09
CA LEU A 21 12.63 -5.98 -43.55
C LEU A 21 13.40 -7.11 -42.87
N THR A 22 14.51 -7.55 -43.48
CA THR A 22 15.48 -8.45 -42.85
C THR A 22 16.24 -7.63 -41.81
N VAL A 23 15.92 -7.80 -40.53
CA VAL A 23 16.68 -7.21 -39.43
C VAL A 23 17.58 -8.29 -38.84
N PRO A 24 18.89 -8.06 -38.71
CA PRO A 24 19.82 -9.06 -38.21
C PRO A 24 19.53 -9.39 -36.74
N SER A 25 19.48 -10.69 -36.43
CA SER A 25 19.60 -11.20 -35.06
C SER A 25 20.92 -10.72 -34.47
N GLU A 26 20.86 -9.88 -33.44
CA GLU A 26 21.79 -9.81 -32.31
C GLU A 26 21.29 -8.74 -31.30
N VAL A 27 21.29 -9.11 -30.01
CA VAL A 27 21.16 -8.26 -28.80
C VAL A 27 19.77 -7.74 -28.41
N LEU A 28 19.13 -8.43 -27.43
CA LEU A 28 19.08 -7.97 -26.03
C LEU A 28 18.44 -9.08 -25.16
N LYS A 29 19.30 -9.78 -24.42
CA LYS A 29 18.94 -10.59 -23.26
C LYS A 29 18.38 -9.68 -22.16
N ASP A 30 17.57 -10.29 -21.30
CA ASP A 30 17.00 -9.76 -20.05
C ASP A 30 15.60 -9.15 -20.17
N ARG A 31 14.60 -10.04 -20.24
CA ARG A 31 13.37 -9.81 -19.48
C ARG A 31 13.73 -9.95 -18.00
N PRO A 32 13.55 -8.92 -17.16
CA PRO A 32 13.60 -9.14 -15.71
C PRO A 32 12.43 -10.03 -15.36
N ASP A 33 12.76 -11.22 -14.85
CA ASP A 33 11.83 -12.12 -14.19
C ASP A 33 11.12 -11.37 -13.07
N GLU A 34 9.85 -11.68 -12.85
CA GLU A 34 9.01 -11.07 -11.82
C GLU A 34 9.59 -11.34 -10.44
N THR A 35 10.49 -10.45 -10.03
CA THR A 35 11.07 -10.48 -8.70
C THR A 35 9.99 -9.95 -7.79
N GLY A 36 9.43 -10.82 -6.95
CA GLY A 36 8.49 -10.48 -5.89
C GLY A 36 8.90 -9.16 -5.24
N GLY A 37 8.14 -8.11 -5.58
CA GLY A 37 8.46 -6.75 -5.21
C GLY A 37 8.36 -6.59 -3.71
N THR A 38 9.46 -6.83 -3.01
CA THR A 38 9.61 -6.35 -1.64
C THR A 38 9.74 -4.84 -1.75
N ALA A 39 8.66 -4.12 -1.48
CA ALA A 39 8.72 -2.67 -1.32
C ALA A 39 9.60 -2.38 -0.08
N VAL A 40 10.90 -2.21 -0.30
CA VAL A 40 11.82 -1.74 0.74
C VAL A 40 11.57 -0.25 0.88
N MET A 41 10.81 0.15 1.89
CA MET A 41 10.82 1.54 2.33
C MET A 41 12.18 1.81 2.96
N VAL A 42 13.08 2.41 2.18
CA VAL A 42 14.38 2.87 2.67
C VAL A 42 14.15 4.17 3.44
N PHE A 43 14.13 4.09 4.76
CA PHE A 43 14.27 5.28 5.61
C PHE A 43 15.74 5.70 5.65
N PRO A 44 16.11 6.91 5.20
CA PRO A 44 17.49 7.36 5.31
C PRO A 44 17.82 7.67 6.78
N GLY A 45 18.67 6.83 7.41
CA GLY A 45 19.58 7.29 8.45
C GLY A 45 19.40 6.78 9.89
N ARG A 46 19.23 5.47 10.14
CA ARG A 46 19.57 4.90 11.47
C ARG A 46 20.81 4.00 11.39
N PRO A 47 22.01 4.49 11.72
CA PRO A 47 23.16 3.63 11.94
C PRO A 47 22.89 2.81 13.21
N GLY A 48 22.60 1.52 13.06
CA GLY A 48 22.42 0.61 14.20
C GLY A 48 21.30 -0.42 14.08
N LEU A 49 20.48 -0.40 13.01
CA LEU A 49 19.52 -1.48 12.81
C LEU A 49 20.26 -2.71 12.29
N ARG A 50 20.66 -3.59 13.23
CA ARG A 50 21.04 -4.97 12.91
C ARG A 50 19.95 -5.52 11.97
N ALA A 51 20.35 -6.21 10.91
CA ALA A 51 19.46 -6.99 10.07
C ALA A 51 18.87 -8.15 10.90
N GLY A 52 18.01 -7.80 11.86
CA GLY A 52 17.08 -8.70 12.50
C GLY A 52 15.95 -8.90 11.51
N THR A 53 15.49 -10.13 11.42
CA THR A 53 14.33 -10.55 10.63
C THR A 53 13.06 -9.87 11.15
N ASP A 54 12.90 -8.58 10.89
CA ASP A 54 11.66 -7.84 11.12
C ASP A 54 10.72 -8.24 9.98
N TYR A 55 9.91 -9.26 10.21
CA TYR A 55 8.87 -9.66 9.26
C TYR A 55 8.03 -8.41 8.93
N VAL A 56 8.07 -8.00 7.66
CA VAL A 56 7.25 -6.91 7.16
C VAL A 56 5.80 -7.21 7.52
N ASN A 57 5.23 -6.41 8.42
CA ASN A 57 3.86 -6.63 8.83
C ASN A 57 2.95 -6.16 7.70
N TYR A 58 2.20 -7.09 7.10
CA TYR A 58 1.35 -6.76 5.95
C TYR A 58 0.36 -5.62 6.26
N ARG A 59 -0.04 -5.45 7.53
CA ARG A 59 -0.95 -4.38 7.92
C ARG A 59 -0.29 -3.01 7.86
N ASP A 60 0.98 -2.91 8.22
CA ASP A 60 1.74 -1.67 8.13
C ASP A 60 1.95 -1.30 6.66
N VAL A 61 2.26 -2.28 5.80
CA VAL A 61 2.39 -2.08 4.35
C VAL A 61 1.07 -1.67 3.70
N LEU A 62 -0.04 -2.33 4.07
CA LEU A 62 -1.35 -1.99 3.56
C LEU A 62 -1.75 -0.58 4.02
N ALA A 63 -1.51 -0.24 5.29
CA ALA A 63 -1.78 1.07 5.82
C ALA A 63 -0.98 2.16 5.08
N GLN A 64 0.32 1.95 4.89
CA GLN A 64 1.18 2.85 4.15
C GLN A 64 0.69 3.06 2.71
N SER A 65 0.34 1.97 2.03
CA SER A 65 -0.17 2.00 0.65
C SER A 65 -1.44 2.84 0.55
N ILE A 66 -2.39 2.63 1.48
CA ILE A 66 -3.65 3.38 1.51
C ILE A 66 -3.38 4.86 1.78
N CYS A 67 -2.58 5.19 2.81
CA CYS A 67 -2.28 6.58 3.15
C CYS A 67 -1.62 7.31 1.97
N THR A 68 -0.70 6.65 1.27
CA THR A 68 -0.04 7.22 0.09
C THR A 68 -1.03 7.42 -1.06
N ALA A 69 -1.96 6.50 -1.28
CA ALA A 69 -2.94 6.58 -2.36
C ALA A 69 -4.01 7.67 -2.14
N VAL A 70 -4.27 8.05 -0.88
CA VAL A 70 -5.37 8.96 -0.54
C VAL A 70 -4.94 10.39 -0.22
N THR A 71 -3.64 10.70 -0.29
CA THR A 71 -3.16 12.09 -0.18
C THR A 71 -3.67 12.94 -1.35
N ASP A 72 -4.00 14.19 -1.07
CA ASP A 72 -4.46 15.19 -2.05
C ASP A 72 -3.31 16.01 -2.66
N ARG A 73 -2.08 15.83 -2.13
CA ARG A 73 -0.89 16.58 -2.57
C ARG A 73 0.39 15.77 -2.41
N GLY A 74 1.43 16.19 -3.12
CA GLY A 74 2.79 15.70 -2.91
C GLY A 74 3.32 16.09 -1.53
N ALA A 75 3.66 15.09 -0.73
CA ALA A 75 4.31 15.23 0.56
C ALA A 75 4.96 13.89 0.94
N TYR A 76 5.85 13.88 1.92
CA TYR A 76 6.30 12.63 2.52
C TYR A 76 5.17 12.06 3.37
N ILE A 77 4.61 10.93 2.94
CA ILE A 77 3.49 10.25 3.59
C ILE A 77 3.99 9.08 4.40
N PHE A 78 3.45 8.91 5.60
CA PHE A 78 3.75 7.77 6.45
C PHE A 78 2.52 7.38 7.28
N ALA A 79 2.38 6.07 7.51
CA ALA A 79 1.33 5.52 8.38
C ALA A 79 1.89 5.22 9.77
N ILE A 80 1.18 5.62 10.82
CA ILE A 80 1.50 5.26 12.21
C ILE A 80 0.40 4.37 12.78
N ARG A 81 0.80 3.24 13.37
CA ARG A 81 -0.12 2.35 14.09
C ARG A 81 -0.50 2.96 15.43
N ARG A 82 -1.80 2.96 15.77
CA ARG A 82 -2.29 3.36 17.10
C ARG A 82 -2.20 2.21 18.10
N ASP A 83 -1.96 2.53 19.37
CA ASP A 83 -2.15 1.56 20.44
C ASP A 83 -3.63 1.46 20.83
N CYS A 84 -4.26 0.39 20.35
CA CYS A 84 -5.65 0.06 20.62
C CYS A 84 -5.85 -0.94 21.77
N SER A 85 -4.83 -1.15 22.60
CA SER A 85 -4.95 -2.00 23.78
C SER A 85 -5.86 -1.36 24.84
N ARG A 86 -6.32 -2.17 25.80
CA ARG A 86 -7.19 -1.70 26.90
C ARG A 86 -6.54 -0.59 27.74
N ASN A 87 -5.22 -0.56 27.78
CA ASN A 87 -4.42 0.44 28.49
C ASN A 87 -3.63 1.33 27.51
N GLY A 88 -4.11 1.44 26.27
CA GLY A 88 -3.48 2.26 25.24
C GLY A 88 -3.48 3.74 25.59
N ASP A 89 -2.67 4.50 24.87
CA ASP A 89 -2.46 5.94 25.09
C ASP A 89 -3.71 6.81 24.86
N GLY A 90 -4.75 6.26 24.22
CA GLY A 90 -5.99 6.97 23.91
C GLY A 90 -5.79 8.16 22.95
N GLN A 91 -4.62 8.27 22.32
CA GLN A 91 -4.26 9.44 21.54
C GLN A 91 -5.02 9.46 20.21
N THR A 92 -5.42 10.66 19.79
CA THR A 92 -5.99 10.84 18.44
C THR A 92 -4.88 10.80 17.40
N CYS A 93 -5.24 10.57 16.14
CA CYS A 93 -4.25 10.64 15.07
C CYS A 93 -3.66 12.04 14.89
N ASN A 94 -4.39 13.10 15.25
CA ASN A 94 -3.84 14.45 15.31
C ASN A 94 -2.67 14.52 16.30
N ASP A 95 -2.86 14.02 17.53
CA ASP A 95 -1.81 14.04 18.56
C ASP A 95 -0.61 13.17 18.14
N ILE A 96 -0.90 12.00 17.58
CA ILE A 96 0.13 11.05 17.13
C ILE A 96 0.98 11.63 16.00
N CYS A 97 0.36 12.22 14.96
CA CYS A 97 1.14 12.79 13.87
C CYS A 97 1.87 14.07 14.31
N THR A 98 1.23 14.96 15.08
CA THR A 98 1.86 16.23 15.48
C THR A 98 2.99 16.06 16.47
N SER A 99 3.02 14.97 17.25
CA SER A 99 4.15 14.62 18.13
C SER A 99 5.38 14.10 17.38
N GLN A 100 5.28 13.85 16.06
CA GLN A 100 6.43 13.43 15.27
C GLN A 100 7.24 14.65 14.81
N GLU A 101 8.43 14.78 15.38
CA GLU A 101 9.45 15.74 14.94
C GLU A 101 10.54 15.01 14.14
N ASP A 102 11.14 15.73 13.19
CA ASP A 102 12.32 15.24 12.45
C ASP A 102 12.14 13.87 11.79
N VAL A 103 10.93 13.57 11.30
CA VAL A 103 10.58 12.30 10.64
C VAL A 103 11.61 11.89 9.58
N PHE A 104 12.17 12.88 8.86
CA PHE A 104 13.23 12.69 7.87
C PHE A 104 14.52 13.46 8.18
N LYS A 105 14.74 13.86 9.44
CA LYS A 105 15.90 14.65 9.91
C LYS A 105 16.11 15.95 9.14
N GLN A 106 15.01 16.64 8.83
CA GLN A 106 14.99 17.86 8.04
C GLN A 106 14.35 19.05 8.78
N GLY A 107 14.17 18.98 10.10
CA GLY A 107 13.43 20.01 10.84
C GLY A 107 11.92 19.98 10.54
N SER A 108 11.42 18.87 10.00
CA SER A 108 10.06 18.76 9.49
C SER A 108 9.07 18.43 10.60
N THR A 109 7.99 19.20 10.69
CA THR A 109 6.81 18.81 11.48
C THR A 109 5.83 18.01 10.62
N SER A 110 4.95 17.26 11.27
CA SER A 110 3.96 16.45 10.55
C SER A 110 2.53 16.73 10.99
N GLU A 111 1.59 16.37 10.13
CA GLU A 111 0.16 16.53 10.36
C GLU A 111 -0.61 15.27 9.95
N CYS A 112 -1.73 15.05 10.62
CA CYS A 112 -2.70 14.05 10.18
C CYS A 112 -3.56 14.63 9.06
N PHE A 113 -3.81 13.83 8.02
CA PHE A 113 -4.79 14.18 6.97
C PHE A 113 -5.88 13.11 6.79
N ASP A 114 -5.65 11.89 7.27
CA ASP A 114 -6.68 10.85 7.29
C ASP A 114 -6.40 9.79 8.37
N ALA A 115 -7.37 8.90 8.59
CA ALA A 115 -7.22 7.76 9.47
C ALA A 115 -7.94 6.54 8.89
N ILE A 116 -7.40 5.35 9.14
CA ILE A 116 -7.91 4.09 8.58
C ILE A 116 -7.97 3.00 9.64
N HIS A 117 -8.87 2.03 9.43
CA HIS A 117 -8.87 0.76 10.13
C HIS A 117 -8.41 -0.34 9.20
N VAL A 118 -7.26 -0.96 9.47
CA VAL A 118 -6.83 -2.18 8.78
C VAL A 118 -7.32 -3.39 9.57
N TYR A 119 -8.14 -4.22 8.94
CA TYR A 119 -8.72 -5.38 9.60
C TYR A 119 -7.72 -6.52 9.75
N GLY A 120 -7.66 -7.07 10.96
CA GLY A 120 -6.91 -8.28 11.25
C GLY A 120 -7.66 -9.56 10.90
N GLY A 121 -6.94 -10.70 10.91
CA GLY A 121 -7.53 -12.03 10.69
C GLY A 121 -8.08 -12.27 9.29
N ARG A 122 -7.81 -11.37 8.33
CA ARG A 122 -8.15 -11.54 6.92
C ARG A 122 -7.14 -12.48 6.25
N PRO A 123 -7.59 -13.38 5.36
CA PRO A 123 -6.68 -14.21 4.58
C PRO A 123 -5.85 -13.33 3.65
N VAL A 124 -4.54 -13.60 3.61
CA VAL A 124 -3.71 -13.20 2.48
C VAL A 124 -4.05 -14.18 1.37
N LEU A 125 -4.49 -13.65 0.23
CA LEU A 125 -4.85 -14.49 -0.91
C LEU A 125 -3.60 -15.12 -1.51
N SER A 126 -3.78 -16.28 -2.14
CA SER A 126 -2.75 -16.98 -2.89
C SER A 126 -2.05 -16.06 -3.89
N SER A 127 -0.76 -16.28 -4.07
CA SER A 127 0.00 -15.64 -5.14
C SER A 127 -0.41 -16.16 -6.53
N ASP A 128 -1.01 -17.35 -6.61
CA ASP A 128 -1.66 -17.82 -7.84
C ASP A 128 -3.00 -17.11 -8.04
N HIS A 129 -3.13 -16.44 -9.19
CA HIS A 129 -4.27 -15.62 -9.55
C HIS A 129 -5.61 -16.38 -9.51
N ASN A 130 -5.59 -17.69 -9.80
CA ASN A 130 -6.82 -18.48 -9.97
C ASN A 130 -7.34 -19.09 -8.66
N THR A 131 -6.44 -19.43 -7.73
CA THR A 131 -6.77 -20.21 -6.50
C THR A 131 -7.79 -19.50 -5.60
N ASP A 132 -7.74 -18.16 -5.52
CA ASP A 132 -8.60 -17.36 -4.65
C ASP A 132 -9.45 -16.32 -5.41
N ALA A 133 -9.71 -16.59 -6.70
CA ALA A 133 -10.55 -15.74 -7.52
C ALA A 133 -11.94 -15.54 -6.87
N GLY A 134 -12.36 -14.28 -6.73
CA GLY A 134 -13.64 -13.88 -6.14
C GLY A 134 -13.70 -13.91 -4.60
N LYS A 135 -12.62 -14.28 -3.90
CA LYS A 135 -12.57 -14.23 -2.43
C LYS A 135 -12.17 -12.84 -1.94
N VAL A 136 -12.64 -12.48 -0.74
CA VAL A 136 -12.28 -11.22 -0.08
C VAL A 136 -10.90 -11.36 0.56
N GLY A 137 -9.95 -10.58 0.07
CA GLY A 137 -8.60 -10.50 0.62
C GLY A 137 -8.47 -9.52 1.80
N PRO A 138 -7.28 -8.90 1.96
CA PRO A 138 -7.07 -7.84 2.92
C PRO A 138 -8.10 -6.72 2.76
N ALA A 139 -8.55 -6.16 3.89
CA ALA A 139 -9.59 -5.14 3.90
C ALA A 139 -9.20 -4.00 4.85
N ALA A 140 -9.65 -2.80 4.51
CA ALA A 140 -9.52 -1.63 5.35
C ALA A 140 -10.74 -0.73 5.23
N TYR A 141 -11.01 0.05 6.27
CA TYR A 141 -12.04 1.10 6.28
C TYR A 141 -11.38 2.48 6.41
N ARG A 142 -11.79 3.43 5.58
CA ARG A 142 -11.26 4.80 5.57
C ARG A 142 -12.23 5.74 6.27
N TYR A 143 -11.73 6.57 7.19
CA TYR A 143 -12.58 7.47 7.99
C TYR A 143 -12.79 8.86 7.38
N HIS A 144 -12.19 9.18 6.22
CA HIS A 144 -12.37 10.44 5.50
C HIS A 144 -12.12 11.67 6.39
N GLY A 145 -10.91 11.79 6.94
CA GLY A 145 -10.56 12.85 7.90
C GLY A 145 -10.75 12.43 9.35
N GLY A 146 -10.64 11.13 9.64
CA GLY A 146 -10.79 10.56 10.99
C GLY A 146 -9.70 10.92 12.00
N CYS A 147 -8.97 12.03 11.79
CA CYS A 147 -7.83 12.42 12.58
C CYS A 147 -8.15 12.70 14.04
N ALA A 148 -9.35 13.21 14.32
CA ALA A 148 -9.83 13.52 15.67
C ALA A 148 -10.62 12.36 16.32
N HIS A 149 -10.62 11.17 15.72
CA HIS A 149 -11.44 10.06 16.22
C HIS A 149 -10.88 9.51 17.55
N PRO A 150 -11.61 9.63 18.67
CA PRO A 150 -11.05 9.40 20.01
C PRO A 150 -10.89 7.91 20.34
N SER A 151 -11.77 7.06 19.82
CA SER A 151 -11.69 5.62 20.05
C SER A 151 -10.87 4.91 18.97
N CYS A 152 -10.54 3.64 19.21
CA CYS A 152 -9.88 2.75 18.26
C CYS A 152 -10.76 2.25 17.11
N GLY A 153 -11.62 3.13 16.62
CA GLY A 153 -12.21 3.04 15.29
C GLY A 153 -11.11 2.91 14.24
N PRO A 154 -10.33 3.98 13.95
CA PRO A 154 -9.10 3.83 13.17
C PRO A 154 -8.01 3.23 14.06
N ASN A 155 -7.23 2.30 13.51
CA ASN A 155 -6.05 1.71 14.16
C ASN A 155 -4.73 2.12 13.47
N TYR A 156 -4.81 2.91 12.38
CA TYR A 156 -3.68 3.59 11.76
C TYR A 156 -4.02 5.04 11.43
N CYS A 157 -3.01 5.89 11.55
CA CYS A 157 -3.03 7.31 11.23
C CYS A 157 -2.28 7.57 9.94
N CYS A 158 -2.88 8.31 9.00
CA CYS A 158 -2.21 8.79 7.80
C CYS A 158 -1.63 10.18 8.08
N CYS A 159 -0.30 10.21 8.22
CA CYS A 159 0.45 11.41 8.50
C CYS A 159 1.22 11.87 7.27
N ARG A 160 1.46 13.17 7.19
CA ARG A 160 2.34 13.77 6.19
C ARG A 160 3.19 14.87 6.78
N VAL A 161 4.35 15.10 6.17
CA VAL A 161 5.17 16.27 6.48
C VAL A 161 4.46 17.56 6.02
N ARG A 162 4.55 18.61 6.83
CA ARG A 162 4.09 19.98 6.50
C ARG A 162 5.10 20.74 5.67
#